data_AF-Q18JY3-F1
#
_entry.id   AF-Q18JY3-F1
#
_cell.length_a   1.000
_cell.length_b   1.000
_cell.length_c   1.000
_cell.angle_alpha   90.00
_cell.angle_beta   90.00
_cell.angle_gamma   90.00
#
_symmetry.space_group_name_H-M   'P 1'
#
loop_
_entity.id
_entity.type
_entity.pdbx_description
1 polymer ?
#
loop_
_entity_poly.entity_id
_entity_poly.type
_entity_poly.pdbx_seq_one_letter_code
_entity_poly.pdbx_strand_id
1 'polypeptide(L)'
;MNRSFVAGLLVGLILISAVGPAIALAQIDPTGQVLGRPSISVSSVQQTVSAGTEAEVQFTLTNRGRIDKGGPDEYETRVTTARALTVEFADEKTPIEIDTGTISVGNVETGTTQTPPITVTIPEGIPPGDYEIPLEYEYAYTRIASYNTENVEYNDFTERASTSVEITVREEAQFKVTGQNAVGQIGDDRTIRLTLMNTGSRTAFDASVTATSKSDELTFGSDSESSTAYAGQEWEPGERRTITYRAHIADTAALRNYTLDLDVGYTDRNGIEQTSTALSAGVATIPEQTFAVNSVDTALRVGTEGTLTAIIENTGPQPVFNAVSIISVNNQNIDITTSEYALSTLRPGETAQVQYDIDISEAATATPQQFSLTVQYNTERGSRRTSDMLQATAAVREQRDRFIIQATEETVTAGGQTEFKLQVTNNGEQPLESIEAKAFLDAPLASSNDEAFIAALDSGETTTIVMPLSADSGALESKTYPFAVDFQYDLPSGETKISKTYKVPVNIQQPADQGGLSLPLSAPIIGGSILIIIIGSAVWYRRG
;
A
#
# COMPACT_ATOMS: atom_id res chain seq x y z
N MET A 1 14.65 -57.21 -92.25
CA MET A 1 15.00 -57.83 -93.53
C MET A 1 14.36 -59.20 -93.57
N ASN A 2 13.42 -59.40 -94.51
CA ASN A 2 13.03 -60.63 -95.20
C ASN A 2 13.19 -62.00 -94.49
N ARG A 3 12.06 -62.69 -94.23
CA ARG A 3 11.49 -63.76 -95.08
C ARG A 3 12.28 -65.08 -94.97
N SER A 4 11.79 -66.06 -94.23
CA SER A 4 10.82 -67.12 -94.64
C SER A 4 11.42 -68.21 -95.53
N PHE A 5 11.34 -69.48 -95.10
CA PHE A 5 11.11 -70.71 -95.90
C PHE A 5 10.69 -71.81 -94.88
N VAL A 6 9.45 -72.36 -94.84
CA VAL A 6 8.80 -73.36 -95.75
C VAL A 6 9.54 -74.71 -95.64
N ALA A 7 8.98 -75.92 -95.50
CA ALA A 7 7.66 -76.59 -95.51
C ALA A 7 7.91 -77.99 -94.84
N GLY A 8 6.99 -78.92 -94.55
CA GLY A 8 5.59 -79.19 -94.87
C GLY A 8 5.09 -80.36 -93.99
N LEU A 9 3.80 -80.45 -93.67
CA LEU A 9 2.76 -81.32 -94.30
C LEU A 9 3.00 -82.83 -93.98
N LEU A 10 2.14 -83.58 -93.26
CA LEU A 10 0.73 -83.94 -93.51
C LEU A 10 0.09 -84.52 -92.21
N VAL A 11 -1.08 -84.05 -91.79
CA VAL A 11 -2.44 -84.69 -91.87
C VAL A 11 -2.87 -85.53 -90.66
N GLY A 12 -3.95 -85.06 -90.02
CA GLY A 12 -4.81 -85.77 -89.10
C GLY A 12 -6.06 -84.93 -88.80
N LEU A 13 -7.18 -85.29 -89.42
CA LEU A 13 -8.45 -84.58 -89.41
C LEU A 13 -9.24 -84.87 -88.11
N ILE A 14 -9.46 -83.88 -87.25
CA ILE A 14 -10.48 -83.92 -86.18
C ILE A 14 -11.23 -82.59 -86.16
N LEU A 15 -12.53 -82.66 -86.43
CA LEU A 15 -13.51 -81.57 -86.27
C LEU A 15 -13.65 -81.25 -84.77
N ILE A 16 -13.14 -80.10 -84.34
CA ILE A 16 -13.48 -79.49 -83.04
C ILE A 16 -14.15 -78.15 -83.35
N SER A 17 -15.46 -78.10 -83.08
CA SER A 17 -16.30 -76.91 -83.11
C SER A 17 -15.75 -75.84 -82.18
N ALA A 18 -15.42 -74.68 -82.74
CA ALA A 18 -15.12 -73.46 -82.01
C ALA A 18 -16.36 -72.98 -81.26
N VAL A 19 -16.43 -73.27 -79.96
CA VAL A 19 -17.28 -72.55 -79.01
C VAL A 19 -16.33 -71.69 -78.20
N GLY A 20 -16.10 -70.45 -78.65
CA GLY A 20 -15.56 -69.43 -77.76
C GLY A 20 -16.52 -69.32 -76.57
N PRO A 21 -16.03 -69.17 -75.33
CA PRO A 21 -16.91 -68.89 -74.21
C PRO A 21 -17.63 -67.58 -74.55
N ALA A 22 -18.90 -67.70 -74.91
CA ALA A 22 -19.81 -66.58 -74.91
C ALA A 22 -19.81 -66.06 -73.47
N ILE A 23 -19.16 -64.92 -73.28
CA ILE A 23 -19.40 -64.07 -72.12
C ILE A 23 -20.88 -63.75 -72.22
N ALA A 24 -21.69 -64.46 -71.43
CA ALA A 24 -23.05 -64.06 -71.18
C ALA A 24 -22.96 -62.70 -70.48
N LEU A 25 -23.04 -61.62 -71.25
CA LEU A 25 -23.41 -60.32 -70.70
C LEU A 25 -24.78 -60.55 -70.07
N ALA A 26 -24.83 -60.58 -68.74
CA ALA A 26 -26.09 -60.60 -68.02
C ALA A 26 -26.90 -59.39 -68.51
N GLN A 27 -27.97 -59.64 -69.27
CA GLN A 27 -28.94 -58.61 -69.60
C GLN A 27 -29.51 -58.12 -68.28
N ILE A 28 -29.25 -56.85 -67.95
CA ILE A 28 -29.93 -56.15 -66.87
C ILE A 28 -31.42 -56.19 -67.21
N ASP A 29 -32.23 -56.80 -66.35
CA ASP A 29 -33.69 -56.78 -66.47
C ASP A 29 -34.12 -55.30 -66.46
N PRO A 30 -34.79 -54.79 -67.50
CA PRO A 30 -35.17 -53.38 -67.57
C PRO A 30 -36.24 -53.00 -66.54
N THR A 31 -36.72 -53.97 -65.76
CA THR A 31 -37.62 -53.78 -64.64
C THR A 31 -37.07 -54.48 -63.39
N GLY A 32 -37.06 -53.80 -62.25
CA GLY A 32 -36.49 -54.38 -61.05
C GLY A 32 -36.74 -53.58 -59.79
N GLN A 33 -36.29 -54.14 -58.66
CA GLN A 33 -36.34 -53.47 -57.37
C GLN A 33 -35.00 -53.63 -56.68
N VAL A 34 -34.46 -52.51 -56.20
CA VAL A 34 -33.29 -52.48 -55.30
C VAL A 34 -33.78 -52.21 -53.89
N LEU A 35 -33.41 -53.07 -52.95
CA LEU A 35 -33.75 -52.93 -51.54
C LEU A 35 -32.46 -52.79 -50.75
N GLY A 36 -32.37 -51.73 -49.95
CA GLY A 36 -31.25 -51.51 -49.06
C GLY A 36 -31.60 -50.54 -47.95
N ARG A 37 -30.61 -50.22 -47.13
CA ARG A 37 -30.69 -49.18 -46.12
C ARG A 37 -29.29 -48.73 -45.71
N PRO A 38 -29.12 -47.50 -45.22
CA PRO A 38 -27.91 -47.11 -44.51
C PRO A 38 -27.71 -47.95 -43.25
N SER A 39 -26.46 -48.06 -42.81
CA SER A 39 -26.11 -48.69 -41.53
C SER A 39 -25.07 -47.82 -40.86
N ILE A 40 -25.54 -46.82 -40.12
CA ILE A 40 -24.70 -45.83 -39.46
C ILE A 40 -24.19 -46.39 -38.12
N SER A 41 -22.89 -46.22 -37.88
CA SER A 41 -22.28 -46.38 -36.57
C SER A 41 -21.45 -45.15 -36.26
N VAL A 42 -21.55 -44.65 -35.03
CA VAL A 42 -20.77 -43.52 -34.54
C VAL A 42 -19.62 -44.07 -33.68
N SER A 43 -18.43 -43.51 -33.86
CA SER A 43 -17.26 -43.83 -33.04
C SER A 43 -16.45 -42.57 -32.80
N SER A 44 -16.03 -42.35 -31.57
CA SER A 44 -15.02 -41.34 -31.21
C SER A 44 -13.67 -42.02 -30.99
N VAL A 45 -12.59 -41.25 -31.09
CA VAL A 45 -11.33 -41.66 -30.44
C VAL A 45 -11.56 -41.49 -28.95
N GLN A 46 -11.29 -42.53 -28.15
CA GLN A 46 -11.41 -42.42 -26.69
C GLN A 46 -10.47 -41.30 -26.21
N GLN A 47 -11.07 -40.24 -25.67
CA GLN A 47 -10.35 -39.11 -25.13
C GLN A 47 -10.29 -39.20 -23.62
N THR A 48 -9.10 -38.98 -23.07
CA THR A 48 -8.88 -38.88 -21.63
C THR A 48 -8.70 -37.41 -21.27
N VAL A 49 -9.64 -36.88 -20.50
CA VAL A 49 -9.73 -35.46 -20.14
C VAL A 49 -9.60 -35.27 -18.64
N SER A 50 -9.18 -34.08 -18.22
CA SER A 50 -9.09 -33.68 -16.82
C SER A 50 -10.42 -33.10 -16.34
N ALA A 51 -10.75 -33.25 -15.06
CA ALA A 51 -11.91 -32.58 -14.49
C ALA A 51 -11.65 -31.07 -14.37
N GLY A 52 -12.69 -30.24 -14.57
CA GLY A 52 -12.57 -28.78 -14.54
C GLY A 52 -11.95 -28.17 -15.80
N THR A 53 -11.97 -28.88 -16.94
CA THR A 53 -11.43 -28.39 -18.22
C THR A 53 -12.45 -28.46 -19.34
N GLU A 54 -12.30 -27.62 -20.34
CA GLU A 54 -12.98 -27.74 -21.63
C GLU A 54 -12.15 -28.62 -22.57
N ALA A 55 -12.82 -29.47 -23.35
CA ALA A 55 -12.18 -30.35 -24.31
C ALA A 55 -12.92 -30.35 -25.65
N GLU A 56 -12.19 -30.53 -26.74
CA GLU A 56 -12.76 -30.72 -28.07
C GLU A 56 -12.86 -32.21 -28.41
N VAL A 57 -14.09 -32.71 -28.54
CA VAL A 57 -14.38 -34.09 -28.91
C VAL A 57 -14.74 -34.16 -30.39
N GLN A 58 -14.05 -35.00 -31.15
CA GLN A 58 -14.39 -35.29 -32.54
C GLN A 58 -14.88 -36.73 -32.68
N PHE A 59 -15.92 -36.93 -33.47
CA PHE A 59 -16.46 -38.25 -33.76
C PHE A 59 -16.49 -38.52 -35.27
N THR A 60 -16.51 -39.81 -35.60
CA THR A 60 -16.55 -40.33 -36.96
C THR A 60 -17.83 -41.11 -37.15
N LEU A 61 -18.55 -40.77 -38.22
CA LEU A 61 -19.69 -41.51 -38.72
C LEU A 61 -19.21 -42.52 -39.75
N THR A 62 -19.54 -43.79 -39.55
CA THR A 62 -19.29 -44.84 -40.54
C THR A 62 -20.62 -45.36 -41.06
N ASN A 63 -20.86 -45.23 -42.36
CA ASN A 63 -22.00 -45.85 -43.02
C ASN A 63 -21.51 -47.11 -43.76
N ARG A 64 -21.93 -48.28 -43.30
CA ARG A 64 -21.55 -49.54 -43.98
C ARG A 64 -22.45 -49.87 -45.17
N GLY A 65 -23.65 -49.29 -45.23
CA GLY A 65 -24.70 -49.70 -46.15
C GLY A 65 -25.11 -51.16 -45.95
N ARG A 66 -26.36 -51.50 -46.26
CA ARG A 66 -26.82 -52.89 -46.36
C ARG A 66 -27.73 -53.01 -47.56
N ILE A 67 -27.40 -53.95 -48.44
CA ILE A 67 -28.22 -54.29 -49.61
C ILE A 67 -28.87 -55.64 -49.34
N ASP A 68 -30.20 -55.66 -49.37
CA ASP A 68 -30.99 -56.89 -49.23
C ASP A 68 -31.36 -57.46 -50.61
N LYS A 69 -31.48 -56.61 -51.64
CA LYS A 69 -31.67 -56.99 -53.04
C LYS A 69 -30.91 -56.02 -53.94
N GLY A 70 -29.94 -56.53 -54.68
CA GLY A 70 -29.08 -55.74 -55.56
C GLY A 70 -29.72 -55.38 -56.91
N GLY A 71 -29.07 -54.48 -57.63
CA GLY A 71 -29.47 -53.98 -58.94
C GLY A 71 -28.46 -52.96 -59.49
N PRO A 72 -28.89 -52.00 -60.32
CA PRO A 72 -27.99 -50.97 -60.84
C PRO A 72 -27.33 -50.11 -59.74
N ASP A 73 -26.03 -49.82 -59.90
CA ASP A 73 -25.18 -49.11 -58.93
C ASP A 73 -25.75 -47.75 -58.46
N GLU A 74 -26.45 -47.04 -59.36
CA GLU A 74 -27.10 -45.76 -59.04
C GLU A 74 -28.19 -45.91 -57.96
N TYR A 75 -28.95 -47.01 -58.00
CA TYR A 75 -29.99 -47.30 -57.02
C TYR A 75 -29.39 -47.93 -55.77
N GLU A 76 -28.33 -48.72 -55.90
CA GLU A 76 -27.59 -49.26 -54.74
C GLU A 76 -26.98 -48.14 -53.89
N THR A 77 -26.33 -47.16 -54.53
CA THR A 77 -25.82 -45.95 -53.88
C THR A 77 -26.96 -45.18 -53.20
N ARG A 78 -28.09 -45.03 -53.91
CA ARG A 78 -29.25 -44.30 -53.39
C ARG A 78 -29.86 -44.95 -52.14
N VAL A 79 -30.05 -46.27 -52.12
CA VAL A 79 -30.65 -46.97 -50.96
C VAL A 79 -29.70 -47.12 -49.78
N THR A 80 -28.39 -46.97 -50.00
CA THR A 80 -27.37 -47.06 -48.95
C THR A 80 -26.93 -45.70 -48.39
N THR A 81 -27.26 -44.59 -49.04
CA THR A 81 -26.92 -43.23 -48.58
C THR A 81 -27.89 -42.74 -47.49
N ALA A 82 -27.35 -42.34 -46.34
CA ALA A 82 -28.10 -41.58 -45.34
C ALA A 82 -28.14 -40.10 -45.76
N ARG A 83 -29.33 -39.55 -45.96
CA ARG A 83 -29.51 -38.18 -46.48
C ARG A 83 -29.93 -37.23 -45.38
N ALA A 84 -29.43 -36.00 -45.47
CA ALA A 84 -29.72 -34.94 -44.50
C ALA A 84 -29.53 -35.40 -43.05
N LEU A 85 -28.45 -36.13 -42.77
CA LEU A 85 -28.13 -36.63 -41.45
C LEU A 85 -27.85 -35.46 -40.50
N THR A 86 -28.58 -35.44 -39.39
CA THR A 86 -28.40 -34.49 -38.29
C THR A 86 -28.05 -35.24 -37.01
N VAL A 87 -27.22 -34.65 -36.18
CA VAL A 87 -26.81 -35.20 -34.87
C VAL A 87 -27.14 -34.17 -33.79
N GLU A 88 -27.72 -34.62 -32.69
CA GLU A 88 -28.05 -33.81 -31.53
C GLU A 88 -27.57 -34.53 -30.26
N PHE A 89 -27.02 -33.77 -29.32
CA PHE A 89 -26.51 -34.31 -28.06
C PHE A 89 -27.55 -34.12 -26.95
N ALA A 90 -27.70 -35.13 -26.10
CA ALA A 90 -28.60 -35.07 -24.95
C ALA A 90 -27.81 -34.77 -23.67
N ASP A 91 -27.52 -33.49 -23.46
CA ASP A 91 -26.79 -32.95 -22.29
C ASP A 91 -27.45 -33.34 -20.96
N GLU A 92 -28.78 -33.30 -20.85
CA GLU A 92 -29.53 -33.61 -19.61
C GLU A 92 -29.30 -35.03 -19.06
N LYS A 93 -28.72 -35.93 -19.87
CA LYS A 93 -28.49 -37.34 -19.52
C LYS A 93 -27.07 -37.62 -19.05
N THR A 94 -26.20 -36.61 -19.00
CA THR A 94 -24.82 -36.72 -18.55
C THR A 94 -24.46 -35.55 -17.62
N PRO A 95 -23.59 -35.73 -16.62
CA PRO A 95 -23.07 -34.62 -15.83
C PRO A 95 -22.11 -33.70 -16.61
N ILE A 96 -21.77 -34.04 -17.85
CA ILE A 96 -20.90 -33.26 -18.73
C ILE A 96 -21.73 -32.27 -19.53
N GLU A 97 -21.36 -31.00 -19.49
CA GLU A 97 -22.03 -29.94 -20.25
C GLU A 97 -21.53 -29.95 -21.71
N ILE A 98 -22.45 -29.83 -22.66
CA ILE A 98 -22.18 -29.93 -24.09
C ILE A 98 -22.64 -28.64 -24.76
N ASP A 99 -21.68 -27.79 -25.12
CA ASP A 99 -21.94 -26.47 -25.69
C ASP A 99 -22.17 -26.52 -27.21
N THR A 100 -22.95 -27.52 -27.68
CA THR A 100 -23.15 -27.74 -29.11
C THR A 100 -24.61 -28.05 -29.43
N GLY A 101 -25.20 -27.25 -30.33
CA GLY A 101 -26.53 -27.51 -30.88
C GLY A 101 -26.54 -28.61 -31.94
N THR A 102 -27.63 -28.70 -32.72
CA THR A 102 -27.76 -29.70 -33.78
C THR A 102 -26.67 -29.55 -34.86
N ILE A 103 -25.91 -30.63 -35.10
CA ILE A 103 -24.89 -30.70 -36.14
C ILE A 103 -25.52 -31.25 -37.42
N SER A 104 -25.46 -30.47 -38.50
CA SER A 104 -25.87 -30.91 -39.84
C SER A 104 -24.70 -31.54 -40.57
N VAL A 105 -24.71 -32.87 -40.72
CA VAL A 105 -23.66 -33.62 -41.44
C VAL A 105 -23.96 -33.71 -42.94
N GLY A 106 -25.24 -33.71 -43.32
CA GLY A 106 -25.67 -33.75 -44.71
C GLY A 106 -25.78 -35.18 -45.25
N ASN A 107 -25.34 -35.42 -46.49
CA ASN A 107 -25.44 -36.75 -47.09
C ASN A 107 -24.21 -37.59 -46.75
N VAL A 108 -24.44 -38.75 -46.14
CA VAL A 108 -23.41 -39.72 -45.75
C VAL A 108 -23.55 -40.96 -46.62
N GLU A 109 -22.76 -41.03 -47.68
CA GLU A 109 -22.59 -42.23 -48.51
C GLU A 109 -21.87 -43.34 -47.74
N THR A 110 -21.73 -44.54 -48.32
CA THR A 110 -20.97 -45.61 -47.69
C THR A 110 -19.51 -45.22 -47.52
N GLY A 111 -18.95 -45.42 -46.33
CA GLY A 111 -17.61 -44.97 -45.98
C GLY A 111 -17.58 -44.25 -44.62
N THR A 112 -16.56 -43.43 -44.42
CA THR A 112 -16.38 -42.65 -43.18
C THR A 112 -16.54 -41.16 -43.44
N THR A 113 -17.17 -40.47 -42.50
CA THR A 113 -17.32 -39.01 -42.51
C THR A 113 -16.94 -38.48 -41.13
N GLN A 114 -15.99 -37.56 -41.08
CA GLN A 114 -15.64 -36.88 -39.84
C GLN A 114 -16.58 -35.71 -39.61
N THR A 115 -17.02 -35.52 -38.38
CA THR A 115 -17.80 -34.34 -38.00
C THR A 115 -16.89 -33.20 -37.56
N PRO A 116 -17.42 -31.97 -37.48
CA PRO A 116 -16.77 -30.89 -36.73
C PRO A 116 -16.54 -31.33 -35.27
N PRO A 117 -15.45 -30.87 -34.63
CA PRO A 117 -15.26 -31.05 -33.19
C PRO A 117 -16.36 -30.34 -32.41
N ILE A 118 -16.72 -30.89 -31.26
CA ILE A 118 -17.66 -30.32 -30.31
C ILE A 118 -16.92 -29.92 -29.04
N THR A 119 -17.33 -28.82 -28.42
CA THR A 119 -16.80 -28.41 -27.11
C THR A 119 -17.62 -29.09 -26.02
N VAL A 120 -16.93 -29.78 -25.11
CA VAL A 120 -17.51 -30.35 -23.90
C VAL A 120 -16.83 -29.74 -22.68
N THR A 121 -17.63 -29.40 -21.68
CA THR A 121 -17.18 -28.80 -20.43
C THR A 121 -17.26 -29.85 -19.33
N ILE A 122 -16.10 -30.23 -18.79
CA ILE A 122 -15.99 -31.25 -17.73
C ILE A 122 -16.05 -30.53 -16.38
N PRO A 123 -17.10 -30.71 -15.56
CA PRO A 123 -17.22 -29.98 -14.30
C PRO A 123 -16.04 -30.23 -13.34
N GLU A 124 -15.67 -29.22 -12.55
CA GLU A 124 -14.71 -29.37 -11.46
C GLU A 124 -15.26 -30.35 -10.42
N GLY A 125 -14.43 -31.32 -9.99
CA GLY A 125 -14.81 -32.27 -8.93
C GLY A 125 -15.74 -33.40 -9.37
N ILE A 126 -15.99 -33.57 -10.67
CA ILE A 126 -16.63 -34.79 -11.19
C ILE A 126 -15.76 -36.02 -10.86
N PRO A 127 -16.34 -37.14 -10.37
CA PRO A 127 -15.56 -38.34 -10.10
C PRO A 127 -14.86 -38.85 -11.37
N PRO A 128 -13.63 -39.37 -11.27
CA PRO A 128 -12.96 -39.99 -12.42
C PRO A 128 -13.71 -41.24 -12.87
N GLY A 129 -13.58 -41.58 -14.15
CA GLY A 129 -14.22 -42.74 -14.76
C GLY A 129 -14.69 -42.49 -16.18
N ASP A 130 -15.34 -43.49 -16.75
CA ASP A 130 -15.88 -43.43 -18.10
C ASP A 130 -17.31 -42.87 -18.07
N TYR A 131 -17.54 -41.85 -18.89
CA TYR A 131 -18.82 -41.19 -19.06
C TYR A 131 -19.31 -41.40 -20.49
N GLU A 132 -20.60 -41.71 -20.61
CA GLU A 132 -21.26 -41.77 -21.89
C GLU A 132 -21.92 -40.43 -22.21
N ILE A 133 -21.62 -39.91 -23.39
CA ILE A 133 -22.29 -38.75 -23.98
C ILE A 133 -23.34 -39.30 -24.95
N PRO A 134 -24.63 -39.31 -24.58
CA PRO A 134 -25.68 -39.79 -25.46
C PRO A 134 -25.94 -38.77 -26.58
N LEU A 135 -26.07 -39.29 -27.78
CA LEU A 135 -26.43 -38.53 -28.97
C LEU A 135 -27.56 -39.24 -29.72
N GLU A 136 -28.41 -38.45 -30.34
CA GLU A 136 -29.45 -38.90 -31.26
C GLU A 136 -29.09 -38.44 -32.66
N TYR A 137 -29.27 -39.32 -33.64
CA TYR A 137 -29.10 -38.97 -35.04
C TYR A 137 -30.35 -39.34 -35.84
N GLU A 138 -30.72 -38.43 -36.73
CA GLU A 138 -31.85 -38.57 -37.64
C GLU A 138 -31.34 -38.51 -39.07
N TYR A 139 -31.85 -39.37 -39.96
CA TYR A 139 -31.58 -39.28 -41.40
C TYR A 139 -32.74 -39.80 -42.24
N ALA A 140 -32.85 -39.28 -43.46
CA ALA A 140 -33.75 -39.79 -44.48
C ALA A 140 -33.05 -40.82 -45.37
N TYR A 141 -33.73 -41.90 -45.76
CA TYR A 141 -33.17 -42.91 -46.67
C TYR A 141 -34.23 -43.51 -47.58
N THR A 142 -33.81 -44.06 -48.72
CA THR A 142 -34.70 -44.80 -49.62
C THR A 142 -34.59 -46.28 -49.30
N ARG A 143 -35.69 -46.93 -48.88
CA ARG A 143 -35.68 -48.38 -48.56
C ARG A 143 -35.81 -49.24 -49.82
N ILE A 144 -36.61 -48.77 -50.77
CA ILE A 144 -36.96 -49.49 -52.01
C ILE A 144 -36.87 -48.50 -53.17
N ALA A 145 -36.10 -48.85 -54.21
CA ALA A 145 -36.11 -48.20 -55.52
C ALA A 145 -36.69 -49.18 -56.54
N SER A 146 -37.89 -48.90 -57.05
CA SER A 146 -38.54 -49.69 -58.09
C SER A 146 -38.33 -48.98 -59.43
N TYR A 147 -37.70 -49.65 -60.40
CA TYR A 147 -37.40 -49.06 -61.70
C TYR A 147 -38.03 -49.87 -62.83
N ASN A 148 -38.40 -49.16 -63.89
CA ASN A 148 -38.77 -49.72 -65.19
C ASN A 148 -38.10 -48.93 -66.32
N THR A 149 -38.43 -49.23 -67.58
CA THR A 149 -37.84 -48.55 -68.76
C THR A 149 -38.13 -47.06 -68.87
N GLU A 150 -39.11 -46.54 -68.14
CA GLU A 150 -39.60 -45.15 -68.30
C GLU A 150 -39.45 -44.31 -67.02
N ASN A 151 -39.57 -44.91 -65.84
CA ASN A 151 -39.62 -44.19 -64.56
C ASN A 151 -39.00 -44.99 -63.41
N VAL A 152 -38.64 -44.26 -62.34
CA VAL A 152 -38.18 -44.81 -61.06
C VAL A 152 -39.05 -44.28 -59.93
N GLU A 153 -39.52 -45.17 -59.07
CA GLU A 153 -40.29 -44.84 -57.86
C GLU A 153 -39.45 -45.14 -56.61
N TYR A 154 -39.36 -44.15 -55.71
CA TYR A 154 -38.60 -44.24 -54.47
C TYR A 154 -39.51 -44.24 -53.24
N ASN A 155 -39.32 -45.23 -52.38
CA ASN A 155 -39.96 -45.26 -51.06
C ASN A 155 -38.99 -44.73 -50.00
N ASP A 156 -39.20 -43.48 -49.60
CA ASP A 156 -38.38 -42.77 -48.64
C ASP A 156 -38.93 -42.88 -47.21
N PHE A 157 -38.02 -43.05 -46.25
CA PHE A 157 -38.29 -43.18 -44.82
C PHE A 157 -37.34 -42.29 -44.02
N THR A 158 -37.71 -42.00 -42.77
CA THR A 158 -36.84 -41.33 -41.79
C THR A 158 -36.52 -42.32 -40.69
N GLU A 159 -35.24 -42.44 -40.35
CA GLU A 159 -34.76 -43.24 -39.23
C GLU A 159 -34.28 -42.30 -38.13
N ARG A 160 -34.64 -42.61 -36.88
CA ARG A 160 -34.06 -42.01 -35.67
C ARG A 160 -33.40 -43.10 -34.86
N ALA A 161 -32.17 -42.86 -34.44
CA ALA A 161 -31.44 -43.78 -33.59
C ALA A 161 -30.61 -43.02 -32.56
N SER A 162 -30.48 -43.60 -31.37
CA SER A 162 -29.66 -43.08 -30.29
C SER A 162 -28.42 -43.96 -30.11
N THR A 163 -27.29 -43.35 -29.83
CA THR A 163 -26.05 -44.03 -29.42
C THR A 163 -25.32 -43.15 -28.42
N SER A 164 -24.21 -43.61 -27.86
CA SER A 164 -23.33 -42.80 -27.03
C SER A 164 -21.91 -42.78 -27.58
N VAL A 165 -21.17 -41.75 -27.21
CA VAL A 165 -19.71 -41.70 -27.33
C VAL A 165 -19.10 -41.65 -25.93
N GLU A 166 -17.98 -42.32 -25.74
CA GLU A 166 -17.33 -42.46 -24.44
C GLU A 166 -16.25 -41.40 -24.26
N ILE A 167 -16.21 -40.81 -23.08
CA ILE A 167 -15.17 -39.90 -22.61
C ILE A 167 -14.69 -40.35 -21.24
N THR A 168 -13.37 -40.42 -21.06
CA THR A 168 -12.77 -40.88 -19.81
C THR A 168 -12.25 -39.69 -19.03
N VAL A 169 -12.77 -39.46 -17.83
CA VAL A 169 -12.20 -38.48 -16.89
C VAL A 169 -11.02 -39.13 -16.17
N ARG A 170 -9.84 -38.53 -16.30
CA ARG A 170 -8.60 -39.05 -15.74
C ARG A 170 -8.64 -39.08 -14.22
N GLU A 171 -8.06 -40.14 -13.66
CA GLU A 171 -7.70 -40.16 -12.25
C GLU A 171 -6.38 -39.41 -12.04
N GLU A 172 -6.45 -38.26 -11.38
CA GLU A 172 -5.28 -37.42 -11.09
C GLU A 172 -5.46 -36.66 -9.76
N ALA A 173 -4.37 -36.05 -9.29
CA ALA A 173 -4.45 -35.12 -8.18
C ALA A 173 -5.00 -33.79 -8.70
N GLN A 174 -5.89 -33.17 -7.94
CA GLN A 174 -6.46 -31.86 -8.24
C GLN A 174 -6.43 -31.05 -6.97
N PHE A 175 -6.32 -29.74 -7.07
CA PHE A 175 -6.11 -28.89 -5.90
C PHE A 175 -7.09 -27.75 -5.85
N LYS A 176 -7.49 -27.38 -4.63
CA LYS A 176 -8.36 -26.23 -4.40
C LYS A 176 -7.88 -25.43 -3.19
N VAL A 177 -7.92 -24.11 -3.29
CA VAL A 177 -7.70 -23.23 -2.14
C VAL A 177 -8.93 -23.28 -1.25
N THR A 178 -8.77 -23.77 -0.02
CA THR A 178 -9.86 -23.92 0.97
C THR A 178 -9.77 -22.95 2.13
N GLY A 179 -8.60 -22.33 2.34
CA GLY A 179 -8.40 -21.30 3.35
C GLY A 179 -7.41 -20.25 2.88
N GLN A 180 -7.74 -18.98 3.08
CA GLN A 180 -6.86 -17.85 2.83
C GLN A 180 -6.74 -17.02 4.11
N ASN A 181 -5.57 -17.08 4.75
CA ASN A 181 -5.19 -16.12 5.78
C ASN A 181 -4.00 -15.33 5.24
N ALA A 182 -4.30 -14.50 4.24
CA ALA A 182 -3.34 -13.71 3.49
C ALA A 182 -3.72 -12.23 3.65
N VAL A 183 -3.40 -11.67 4.83
CA VAL A 183 -3.50 -10.24 5.09
C VAL A 183 -2.10 -9.64 5.06
N GLY A 184 -1.83 -8.80 4.08
CA GLY A 184 -0.62 -7.98 4.01
C GLY A 184 -0.87 -6.58 4.56
N GLN A 185 0.22 -5.86 4.86
CA GLN A 185 0.17 -4.47 5.27
C GLN A 185 1.06 -3.67 4.32
N ILE A 186 0.55 -2.54 3.83
CA ILE A 186 1.29 -1.64 2.93
C ILE A 186 2.56 -1.15 3.64
N GLY A 187 3.67 -1.15 2.90
CA GLY A 187 4.99 -0.83 3.42
C GLY A 187 5.55 -1.87 4.40
N ASP A 188 4.98 -3.07 4.51
CA ASP A 188 5.37 -4.10 5.48
C ASP A 188 5.61 -5.51 4.93
N ASP A 189 6.44 -6.26 5.65
CA ASP A 189 6.79 -7.65 5.38
C ASP A 189 5.91 -8.57 6.23
N ARG A 190 4.95 -9.23 5.59
CA ARG A 190 4.01 -10.14 6.27
C ARG A 190 4.17 -11.56 5.80
N THR A 191 3.73 -12.47 6.66
CA THR A 191 3.67 -13.89 6.34
C THR A 191 2.24 -14.25 5.98
N ILE A 192 2.03 -14.57 4.71
CA ILE A 192 0.74 -15.01 4.19
C ILE A 192 0.63 -16.54 4.28
N ARG A 193 -0.55 -17.05 4.64
CA ARG A 193 -0.81 -18.48 4.76
C ARG A 193 -1.97 -18.89 3.87
N LEU A 194 -1.74 -19.88 3.03
CA LEU A 194 -2.70 -20.43 2.09
C LEU A 194 -2.91 -21.92 2.39
N THR A 195 -4.16 -22.32 2.61
CA THR A 195 -4.53 -23.71 2.84
C THR A 195 -5.14 -24.28 1.57
N LEU A 196 -4.44 -25.26 0.99
CA LEU A 196 -4.86 -25.99 -0.19
C LEU A 196 -5.33 -27.38 0.22
N MET A 197 -6.22 -27.98 -0.57
CA MET A 197 -6.72 -29.34 -0.40
C MET A 197 -6.52 -30.11 -1.70
N ASN A 198 -6.08 -31.37 -1.62
CA ASN A 198 -6.14 -32.27 -2.76
C ASN A 198 -7.59 -32.75 -2.92
N THR A 199 -8.30 -32.26 -3.93
CA THR A 199 -9.67 -32.64 -4.29
C THR A 199 -9.72 -33.76 -5.33
N GLY A 200 -8.56 -34.16 -5.87
CA GLY A 200 -8.46 -35.22 -6.86
C GLY A 200 -8.63 -36.62 -6.25
N SER A 201 -8.52 -37.63 -7.12
CA SER A 201 -8.66 -39.05 -6.76
C SER A 201 -7.34 -39.77 -6.54
N ARG A 202 -6.21 -39.10 -6.82
CA ARG A 202 -4.86 -39.65 -6.68
C ARG A 202 -4.01 -38.84 -5.72
N THR A 203 -3.10 -39.53 -5.03
CA THR A 203 -2.04 -38.91 -4.23
C THR A 203 -1.06 -38.19 -5.14
N ALA A 204 -0.71 -36.96 -4.76
CA ALA A 204 0.39 -36.23 -5.37
C ALA A 204 1.67 -36.48 -4.58
N PHE A 205 2.76 -36.83 -5.28
CA PHE A 205 4.06 -37.06 -4.67
C PHE A 205 4.98 -35.86 -4.88
N ASP A 206 5.88 -35.62 -3.91
CA ASP A 206 6.90 -34.55 -3.95
C ASP A 206 6.34 -33.18 -4.36
N ALA A 207 5.18 -32.84 -3.81
CA ALA A 207 4.42 -31.67 -4.21
C ALA A 207 5.12 -30.37 -3.78
N SER A 208 5.09 -29.38 -4.65
CA SER A 208 5.53 -28.02 -4.40
C SER A 208 4.49 -27.02 -4.91
N VAL A 209 4.32 -25.92 -4.19
CA VAL A 209 3.35 -24.87 -4.55
C VAL A 209 4.12 -23.59 -4.83
N THR A 210 4.02 -23.13 -6.07
CA THR A 210 4.57 -21.86 -6.51
C THR A 210 3.48 -20.80 -6.44
N ALA A 211 3.76 -19.70 -5.74
CA ALA A 211 2.92 -18.51 -5.75
C ALA A 211 3.58 -17.42 -6.58
N THR A 212 2.82 -16.82 -7.49
CA THR A 212 3.28 -15.75 -8.38
C THR A 212 2.38 -14.54 -8.23
N SER A 213 2.97 -13.37 -7.99
CA SER A 213 2.23 -12.11 -7.93
C SER A 213 1.87 -11.62 -9.33
N LYS A 214 0.68 -11.05 -9.47
CA LYS A 214 0.26 -10.32 -10.69
C LYS A 214 0.56 -8.83 -10.64
N SER A 215 1.22 -8.36 -9.58
CA SER A 215 1.56 -6.96 -9.38
C SER A 215 3.00 -6.85 -8.88
N ASP A 216 3.73 -5.87 -9.39
CA ASP A 216 5.04 -5.45 -8.88
C ASP A 216 4.98 -4.88 -7.45
N GLU A 217 3.83 -4.34 -7.05
CA GLU A 217 3.56 -3.84 -5.69
C GLU A 217 3.57 -4.94 -4.60
N LEU A 218 3.43 -6.22 -4.97
CA LEU A 218 3.50 -7.36 -4.05
C LEU A 218 4.59 -8.32 -4.49
N THR A 219 5.64 -8.46 -3.67
CA THR A 219 6.80 -9.30 -3.95
C THR A 219 7.01 -10.35 -2.86
N PHE A 220 7.89 -11.31 -3.12
CA PHE A 220 8.21 -12.39 -2.21
C PHE A 220 9.70 -12.46 -1.89
N GLY A 221 10.01 -12.85 -0.65
CA GLY A 221 11.38 -13.17 -0.25
C GLY A 221 12.35 -12.01 -0.43
N SER A 222 13.24 -12.10 -1.41
CA SER A 222 14.23 -11.09 -1.78
C SER A 222 13.75 -10.30 -3.02
N ASP A 223 12.56 -9.72 -2.92
CA ASP A 223 11.93 -8.91 -3.98
C ASP A 223 11.65 -9.65 -5.30
N SER A 224 11.38 -10.96 -5.22
CA SER A 224 11.01 -11.78 -6.38
C SER A 224 9.51 -11.71 -6.67
N GLU A 225 9.12 -11.81 -7.94
CA GLU A 225 7.70 -11.90 -8.35
C GLU A 225 7.03 -13.21 -7.91
N SER A 226 7.81 -14.27 -7.68
CA SER A 226 7.31 -15.58 -7.29
C SER A 226 8.13 -16.23 -6.17
N SER A 227 7.50 -17.18 -5.48
CA SER A 227 8.11 -18.00 -4.44
C SER A 227 7.52 -19.40 -4.44
N THR A 228 8.39 -20.41 -4.33
CA THR A 228 8.00 -21.83 -4.29
C THR A 228 8.24 -22.40 -2.90
N ALA A 229 7.28 -23.16 -2.41
CA ALA A 229 7.36 -23.87 -1.13
C ALA A 229 7.05 -25.36 -1.32
N TYR A 230 7.82 -26.21 -0.64
CA TYR A 230 7.56 -27.65 -0.63
C TYR A 230 6.34 -27.96 0.23
N ALA A 231 5.38 -28.69 -0.33
CA ALA A 231 4.11 -29.03 0.32
C ALA A 231 4.13 -30.42 0.98
N GLY A 232 5.11 -31.26 0.66
CA GLY A 232 5.33 -32.56 1.28
C GLY A 232 5.60 -33.67 0.27
N GLN A 233 6.05 -34.82 0.78
CA GLN A 233 6.35 -35.99 -0.04
C GLN A 233 5.09 -36.68 -0.54
N GLU A 234 4.04 -36.73 0.28
CA GLU A 234 2.76 -37.34 -0.07
C GLU A 234 1.64 -36.38 0.31
N TRP A 235 0.71 -36.20 -0.61
CA TRP A 235 -0.50 -35.41 -0.42
C TRP A 235 -1.71 -36.21 -0.88
N GLU A 236 -2.36 -36.86 0.07
CA GLU A 236 -3.47 -37.79 -0.18
C GLU A 236 -4.76 -37.05 -0.59
N PRO A 237 -5.68 -37.71 -1.33
CA PRO A 237 -7.02 -37.20 -1.56
C PRO A 237 -7.73 -36.77 -0.26
N GLY A 238 -8.26 -35.55 -0.25
CA GLY A 238 -8.94 -34.93 0.89
C GLY A 238 -8.03 -34.31 1.94
N GLU A 239 -6.71 -34.53 1.88
CA GLU A 239 -5.76 -33.93 2.81
C GLU A 239 -5.59 -32.43 2.53
N ARG A 240 -5.45 -31.64 3.61
CA ARG A 240 -5.21 -30.19 3.56
C ARG A 240 -3.79 -29.86 3.99
N ARG A 241 -3.10 -29.02 3.21
CA ARG A 241 -1.76 -28.51 3.53
C ARG A 241 -1.82 -26.98 3.60
N THR A 242 -1.17 -26.41 4.62
CA THR A 242 -1.05 -24.95 4.75
C THR A 242 0.36 -24.53 4.37
N ILE A 243 0.45 -23.74 3.31
CA ILE A 243 1.69 -23.21 2.76
C ILE A 243 1.86 -21.77 3.24
N THR A 244 3.10 -21.41 3.53
CA THR A 244 3.44 -20.13 4.14
C THR A 244 4.44 -19.40 3.26
N TYR A 245 4.12 -18.18 2.85
CA TYR A 245 5.00 -17.33 2.05
C TYR A 245 5.36 -16.06 2.81
N ARG A 246 6.54 -15.53 2.54
CA ARG A 246 6.95 -14.18 2.98
C ARG A 246 6.66 -13.22 1.84
N ALA A 247 5.75 -12.29 2.06
CA ALA A 247 5.36 -11.30 1.08
C ALA A 247 5.68 -9.90 1.62
N HIS A 248 6.16 -9.05 0.73
CA HIS A 248 6.35 -7.63 0.94
C HIS A 248 5.31 -6.88 0.10
N ILE A 249 4.71 -5.84 0.68
CA ILE A 249 3.86 -4.91 -0.08
C ILE A 249 4.53 -3.56 -0.05
N ALA A 250 4.74 -2.96 -1.22
CA ALA A 250 5.39 -1.67 -1.35
C ALA A 250 4.70 -0.59 -0.51
N ASP A 251 5.44 0.43 -0.08
CA ASP A 251 4.96 1.62 0.63
C ASP A 251 3.96 2.45 -0.21
N THR A 252 4.20 2.50 -1.52
CA THR A 252 3.39 3.22 -2.51
C THR A 252 2.24 2.39 -3.07
N ALA A 253 2.06 1.16 -2.58
CA ALA A 253 1.03 0.25 -3.05
C ALA A 253 -0.38 0.82 -2.81
N ALA A 254 -1.28 0.61 -3.77
CA ALA A 254 -2.68 0.99 -3.60
C ALA A 254 -3.38 0.10 -2.55
N LEU A 255 -4.24 0.69 -1.73
CA LEU A 255 -5.08 -0.07 -0.80
C LEU A 255 -6.17 -0.84 -1.56
N ARG A 256 -5.89 -2.10 -1.87
CA ARG A 256 -6.78 -3.05 -2.57
C ARG A 256 -6.41 -4.50 -2.27
N ASN A 257 -7.25 -5.42 -2.71
CA ASN A 257 -6.90 -6.84 -2.71
C ASN A 257 -6.02 -7.14 -3.92
N TYR A 258 -4.97 -7.94 -3.70
CA TYR A 258 -4.06 -8.43 -4.73
C TYR A 258 -4.39 -9.86 -5.10
N THR A 259 -4.11 -10.25 -6.34
CA THR A 259 -4.30 -11.63 -6.82
C THR A 259 -2.96 -12.33 -6.90
N LEU A 260 -2.92 -13.56 -6.38
CA LEU A 260 -1.83 -14.51 -6.55
C LEU A 260 -2.28 -15.64 -7.46
N ASP A 261 -1.45 -15.97 -8.44
CA ASP A 261 -1.54 -17.23 -9.16
C ASP A 261 -0.79 -18.30 -8.38
N LEU A 262 -1.36 -19.49 -8.33
CA LEU A 262 -0.83 -20.64 -7.63
C LEU A 262 -0.77 -21.82 -8.58
N ASP A 263 0.41 -22.43 -8.66
CA ASP A 263 0.65 -23.65 -9.43
C ASP A 263 1.18 -24.73 -8.50
N VAL A 264 0.58 -25.92 -8.54
CA VAL A 264 1.07 -27.08 -7.79
C VAL A 264 1.82 -28.00 -8.75
N GLY A 265 3.14 -28.05 -8.61
CA GLY A 265 3.99 -29.05 -9.28
C GLY A 265 4.06 -30.30 -8.42
N TYR A 266 3.87 -31.48 -9.01
CA TYR A 266 3.91 -32.76 -8.30
C TYR A 266 4.30 -33.91 -9.24
N THR A 267 4.80 -34.99 -8.67
CA THR A 267 5.06 -36.23 -9.39
C THR A 267 3.89 -37.21 -9.24
N ASP A 268 3.50 -37.87 -10.32
CA ASP A 268 2.50 -38.93 -10.27
C ASP A 268 3.09 -40.27 -9.76
N ARG A 269 2.24 -41.29 -9.59
CA ARG A 269 2.68 -42.63 -9.13
C ARG A 269 3.70 -43.31 -10.05
N ASN A 270 3.83 -42.85 -11.30
CA ASN A 270 4.72 -43.41 -12.30
C ASN A 270 6.06 -42.65 -12.35
N GLY A 271 6.24 -41.62 -11.52
CA GLY A 271 7.44 -40.80 -11.54
C GLY A 271 7.41 -39.69 -12.60
N ILE A 272 6.23 -39.33 -13.12
CA ILE A 272 6.07 -38.29 -14.14
C ILE A 272 5.67 -36.98 -13.47
N GLU A 273 6.43 -35.92 -13.75
CA GLU A 273 6.10 -34.56 -13.31
C GLU A 273 4.80 -34.06 -13.96
N GLN A 274 3.96 -33.47 -13.13
CA GLN A 274 2.68 -32.88 -13.49
C GLN A 274 2.57 -31.48 -12.90
N THR A 275 1.66 -30.69 -13.46
CA THR A 275 1.30 -29.38 -12.94
C THR A 275 -0.22 -29.31 -12.86
N SER A 276 -0.73 -28.77 -11.75
CA SER A 276 -2.16 -28.57 -11.59
C SER A 276 -2.73 -27.60 -12.62
N THR A 277 -4.06 -27.56 -12.72
CA THR A 277 -4.72 -26.39 -13.29
C THR A 277 -4.35 -25.14 -12.49
N ALA A 278 -4.35 -23.98 -13.16
CA ALA A 278 -4.02 -22.72 -12.53
C ALA A 278 -5.04 -22.39 -11.43
N LEU A 279 -4.54 -22.05 -10.25
CA LEU A 279 -5.34 -21.64 -9.11
C LEU A 279 -5.12 -20.16 -8.82
N SER A 280 -6.09 -19.51 -8.21
CA SER A 280 -5.97 -18.12 -7.79
C SER A 280 -6.31 -17.94 -6.32
N ALA A 281 -5.59 -17.07 -5.63
CA ALA A 281 -5.90 -16.64 -4.26
C ALA A 281 -5.87 -15.12 -4.13
N GLY A 282 -6.69 -14.59 -3.22
CA GLY A 282 -6.68 -13.16 -2.88
C GLY A 282 -5.82 -12.87 -1.66
N VAL A 283 -5.07 -11.77 -1.72
CA VAL A 283 -4.35 -11.18 -0.59
C VAL A 283 -5.04 -9.88 -0.23
N ALA A 284 -5.67 -9.84 0.94
CA ALA A 284 -6.25 -8.61 1.46
C ALA A 284 -5.13 -7.71 2.00
N THR A 285 -5.35 -6.40 1.95
CA THR A 285 -4.38 -5.43 2.48
C THR A 285 -5.00 -4.53 3.53
N ILE A 286 -4.17 -4.14 4.50
CA ILE A 286 -4.46 -3.07 5.44
C ILE A 286 -3.54 -1.87 5.15
N PRO A 287 -3.95 -0.64 5.53
CA PRO A 287 -3.13 0.56 5.35
C PRO A 287 -1.77 0.46 6.03
N GLU A 288 -0.85 1.32 5.61
CA GLU A 288 0.45 1.48 6.26
C GLU A 288 0.32 1.90 7.73
N GLN A 289 1.35 1.56 8.51
CA GLN A 289 1.48 2.05 9.88
C GLN A 289 1.89 3.53 9.89
N THR A 290 0.97 4.42 10.25
CA THR A 290 1.19 5.87 10.25
C THR A 290 1.11 6.47 11.66
N PHE A 291 1.65 7.68 11.80
CA PHE A 291 1.61 8.45 13.04
C PHE A 291 1.32 9.92 12.72
N ALA A 292 0.84 10.66 13.70
CA ALA A 292 0.61 12.10 13.60
C ALA A 292 1.11 12.83 14.85
N VAL A 293 1.42 14.13 14.69
CA VAL A 293 1.67 15.04 15.81
C VAL A 293 0.44 15.93 15.99
N ASN A 294 -0.23 15.81 17.13
CA ASN A 294 -1.51 16.50 17.38
C ASN A 294 -1.32 17.89 17.97
N SER A 295 -0.34 18.05 18.85
CA SER A 295 -0.01 19.33 19.47
C SER A 295 1.48 19.41 19.75
N VAL A 296 1.96 20.65 19.77
CA VAL A 296 3.35 21.01 20.08
C VAL A 296 3.32 22.22 21.00
N ASP A 297 3.91 22.08 22.18
CA ASP A 297 4.06 23.13 23.16
C ASP A 297 5.56 23.38 23.39
N THR A 298 5.97 24.65 23.43
CA THR A 298 7.38 25.02 23.53
C THR A 298 7.69 26.06 24.60
N ALA A 299 8.79 25.83 25.30
CA ALA A 299 9.39 26.78 26.23
C ALA A 299 10.71 27.38 25.69
N LEU A 300 10.82 27.51 24.36
CA LEU A 300 12.05 27.86 23.67
C LEU A 300 12.31 29.38 23.62
N ARG A 301 13.55 29.78 23.94
CA ARG A 301 14.06 31.17 23.91
C ARG A 301 15.51 31.20 23.46
N VAL A 302 15.90 32.26 22.75
CA VAL A 302 17.31 32.49 22.36
C VAL A 302 18.20 32.60 23.60
N GLY A 303 19.35 31.92 23.59
CA GLY A 303 20.36 31.97 24.65
C GLY A 303 20.04 31.15 25.89
N THR A 304 19.07 30.23 25.82
CA THR A 304 18.65 29.42 26.97
C THR A 304 18.25 28.01 26.54
N GLU A 305 18.51 27.05 27.42
CA GLU A 305 17.90 25.73 27.37
C GLU A 305 16.38 25.83 27.61
N GLY A 306 15.61 25.10 26.82
CA GLY A 306 14.16 25.01 26.92
C GLY A 306 13.66 23.65 26.47
N THR A 307 12.35 23.46 26.55
CA THR A 307 11.73 22.17 26.23
C THR A 307 10.76 22.29 25.06
N LEU A 308 10.65 21.20 24.31
CA LEU A 308 9.59 20.97 23.33
C LEU A 308 8.81 19.73 23.75
N THR A 309 7.51 19.90 23.99
CA THR A 309 6.58 18.82 24.29
C THR A 309 5.70 18.57 23.08
N ALA A 310 5.59 17.32 22.64
CA ALA A 310 4.72 16.94 21.53
C ALA A 310 3.79 15.78 21.92
N ILE A 311 2.59 15.76 21.34
CA ILE A 311 1.66 14.64 21.47
C ILE A 311 1.67 13.86 20.16
N ILE A 312 2.13 12.61 20.22
CA ILE A 312 2.21 11.68 19.09
C ILE A 312 1.02 10.74 19.16
N GLU A 313 0.26 10.63 18.06
CA GLU A 313 -0.85 9.69 17.88
C GLU A 313 -0.44 8.55 16.95
N ASN A 314 -0.81 7.32 17.28
CA ASN A 314 -0.78 6.20 16.34
C ASN A 314 -2.04 6.23 15.46
N THR A 315 -1.91 6.72 14.23
CA THR A 315 -3.01 6.78 13.24
C THR A 315 -3.08 5.53 12.36
N GLY A 316 -2.14 4.59 12.52
CA GLY A 316 -2.07 3.34 11.78
C GLY A 316 -2.98 2.24 12.34
N PRO A 317 -3.12 1.12 11.61
CA PRO A 317 -4.09 0.08 11.94
C PRO A 317 -3.63 -0.87 13.05
N GLN A 318 -2.36 -0.87 13.44
CA GLN A 318 -1.80 -1.86 14.36
C GLN A 318 -1.29 -1.24 15.67
N PRO A 319 -1.33 -1.98 16.78
CA PRO A 319 -0.65 -1.56 18.00
C PRO A 319 0.87 -1.63 17.81
N VAL A 320 1.56 -0.62 18.34
CA VAL A 320 3.01 -0.48 18.20
C VAL A 320 3.66 -0.65 19.56
N PHE A 321 4.68 -1.51 19.63
CA PHE A 321 5.40 -1.84 20.85
C PHE A 321 6.83 -1.31 20.79
N ASN A 322 7.35 -0.87 21.94
CA ASN A 322 8.73 -0.37 22.07
C ASN A 322 9.07 0.70 21.03
N ALA A 323 8.13 1.62 20.77
CA ALA A 323 8.38 2.72 19.85
C ALA A 323 9.37 3.70 20.48
N VAL A 324 10.18 4.35 19.65
CA VAL A 324 11.09 5.43 20.05
C VAL A 324 10.83 6.60 19.13
N SER A 325 10.48 7.74 19.70
CA SER A 325 10.32 8.98 18.95
C SER A 325 11.64 9.74 18.92
N ILE A 326 12.10 10.07 17.72
CA ILE A 326 13.35 10.76 17.46
C ILE A 326 13.06 12.13 16.87
N ILE A 327 13.60 13.18 17.47
CA ILE A 327 13.49 14.57 16.99
C ILE A 327 14.80 15.01 16.34
N SER A 328 14.69 15.86 15.32
CA SER A 328 15.81 16.50 14.65
C SER A 328 15.46 17.91 14.20
N VAL A 329 16.49 18.75 14.02
CA VAL A 329 16.36 20.12 13.52
C VAL A 329 17.54 20.42 12.60
N ASN A 330 17.29 21.12 11.49
CA ASN A 330 18.34 21.54 10.56
C ASN A 330 18.77 22.99 10.84
N ASN A 331 19.33 23.25 12.01
CA ASN A 331 19.80 24.57 12.42
C ASN A 331 21.01 24.44 13.35
N GLN A 332 22.17 24.95 12.93
CA GLN A 332 23.42 24.86 13.70
C GLN A 332 23.41 25.66 15.02
N ASN A 333 22.45 26.56 15.21
CA ASN A 333 22.32 27.35 16.43
C ASN A 333 21.36 26.72 17.45
N ILE A 334 20.87 25.52 17.17
CA ILE A 334 19.94 24.76 18.02
C ILE A 334 20.55 23.37 18.22
N ASP A 335 20.81 23.03 19.47
CA ASP A 335 21.30 21.71 19.86
C ASP A 335 20.21 20.94 20.60
N ILE A 336 20.02 19.66 20.28
CA ILE A 336 19.02 18.82 20.93
C ILE A 336 19.75 17.88 21.89
N THR A 337 19.66 18.19 23.18
CA THR A 337 20.36 17.43 24.22
C THR A 337 19.71 16.07 24.46
N THR A 338 18.37 16.01 24.38
CA THR A 338 17.60 14.76 24.47
C THR A 338 16.89 14.54 23.13
N SER A 339 17.44 13.72 22.24
CA SER A 339 16.90 13.52 20.88
C SER A 339 15.98 12.30 20.73
N GLU A 340 16.01 11.37 21.69
CA GLU A 340 15.23 10.14 21.66
C GLU A 340 14.32 10.03 22.89
N TYR A 341 13.08 9.61 22.68
CA TYR A 341 12.11 9.36 23.74
C TYR A 341 11.45 8.00 23.55
N ALA A 342 11.60 7.11 24.54
CA ALA A 342 10.98 5.80 24.51
C ALA A 342 9.48 5.90 24.82
N LEU A 343 8.66 5.36 23.92
CA LEU A 343 7.21 5.32 24.03
C LEU A 343 6.77 3.97 24.61
N SER A 344 5.72 4.03 25.41
CA SER A 344 4.97 2.82 25.80
C SER A 344 4.25 2.22 24.59
N THR A 345 3.52 1.13 24.80
CA THR A 345 2.66 0.58 23.74
C THR A 345 1.65 1.63 23.30
N LEU A 346 1.55 1.88 21.99
CA LEU A 346 0.58 2.77 21.38
C LEU A 346 -0.39 1.97 20.53
N ARG A 347 -1.63 1.82 20.99
CA ARG A 347 -2.71 1.21 20.20
C ARG A 347 -3.20 2.16 19.10
N PRO A 348 -3.94 1.67 18.09
CA PRO A 348 -4.58 2.54 17.10
C PRO A 348 -5.45 3.61 17.78
N GLY A 349 -5.21 4.88 17.43
CA GLY A 349 -5.85 6.07 18.00
C GLY A 349 -5.34 6.50 19.39
N GLU A 350 -4.35 5.80 19.96
CA GLU A 350 -3.76 6.16 21.24
C GLU A 350 -2.69 7.23 21.07
N THR A 351 -2.60 8.13 22.05
CA THR A 351 -1.64 9.24 22.07
C THR A 351 -0.62 9.07 23.19
N ALA A 352 0.63 9.47 22.95
CA ALA A 352 1.64 9.63 23.97
C ALA A 352 2.28 11.01 23.94
N GLN A 353 2.56 11.55 25.12
CA GLN A 353 3.30 12.79 25.28
C GLN A 353 4.79 12.49 25.33
N VAL A 354 5.58 13.21 24.52
CA VAL A 354 7.04 13.19 24.52
C VAL A 354 7.58 14.57 24.88
N GLN A 355 8.74 14.60 25.52
CA GLN A 355 9.43 15.85 25.86
C GLN A 355 10.90 15.75 25.43
N TYR A 356 11.37 16.82 24.81
CA TYR A 356 12.74 16.98 24.33
C TYR A 356 13.36 18.24 24.94
N ASP A 357 14.60 18.12 25.38
CA ASP A 357 15.39 19.23 25.92
C ASP A 357 16.28 19.79 24.81
N ILE A 358 16.24 21.10 24.64
CA ILE A 358 16.80 21.82 23.49
C ILE A 358 17.57 23.04 24.00
N ASP A 359 18.84 23.13 23.63
CA ASP A 359 19.67 24.31 23.86
C ASP A 359 19.64 25.23 22.62
N ILE A 360 19.46 26.53 22.86
CA ILE A 360 19.41 27.54 21.81
C ILE A 360 20.52 28.55 22.03
N SER A 361 21.44 28.61 21.09
CA SER A 361 22.55 29.56 21.11
C SER A 361 22.09 31.01 21.15
N GLU A 362 22.86 31.90 21.77
CA GLU A 362 22.68 33.36 21.68
C GLU A 362 22.81 33.88 20.25
N ALA A 363 23.49 33.15 19.36
CA ALA A 363 23.59 33.49 17.94
C ALA A 363 22.32 33.12 17.14
N ALA A 364 21.34 32.46 17.76
CA ALA A 364 20.09 32.10 17.13
C ALA A 364 19.19 33.33 16.88
N THR A 365 18.31 33.23 15.89
CA THR A 365 17.29 34.24 15.62
C THR A 365 15.94 33.78 16.19
N ALA A 366 15.19 34.69 16.78
CA ALA A 366 13.85 34.45 17.32
C ALA A 366 12.80 34.32 16.21
N THR A 367 12.86 33.24 15.46
CA THR A 367 11.90 32.88 14.41
C THR A 367 11.28 31.52 14.68
N PRO A 368 10.09 31.21 14.12
CA PRO A 368 9.59 29.86 14.09
C PRO A 368 10.61 28.90 13.47
N GLN A 369 10.81 27.76 14.10
CA GLN A 369 11.71 26.69 13.67
C GLN A 369 10.89 25.45 13.35
N GLN A 370 11.33 24.70 12.34
CA GLN A 370 10.73 23.43 11.96
C GLN A 370 11.55 22.29 12.55
N PHE A 371 10.90 21.50 13.39
CA PHE A 371 11.41 20.25 13.93
C PHE A 371 10.82 19.08 13.14
N SER A 372 11.64 18.07 12.94
CA SER A 372 11.26 16.83 12.27
C SER A 372 11.27 15.70 13.28
N LEU A 373 10.11 15.08 13.50
CA LEU A 373 9.94 13.93 14.36
C LEU A 373 9.76 12.67 13.51
N THR A 374 10.32 11.56 13.95
CA THR A 374 10.09 10.23 13.36
C THR A 374 9.84 9.24 14.48
N VAL A 375 8.97 8.26 14.23
CA VAL A 375 8.73 7.17 15.17
C VAL A 375 9.42 5.93 14.64
N GLN A 376 10.43 5.46 15.36
CA GLN A 376 11.01 4.15 15.11
C GLN A 376 10.24 3.08 15.89
N TYR A 377 9.90 1.99 15.23
CA TYR A 377 9.12 0.93 15.84
C TYR A 377 9.47 -0.44 15.28
N ASN A 378 9.09 -1.48 16.00
CA ASN A 378 9.26 -2.85 15.56
C ASN A 378 7.95 -3.39 14.97
N THR A 379 8.05 -4.01 13.81
CA THR A 379 6.97 -4.82 13.22
C THR A 379 6.74 -6.09 14.05
N GLU A 380 5.66 -6.83 13.80
CA GLU A 380 5.40 -8.13 14.46
C GLU A 380 6.58 -9.12 14.35
N ARG A 381 7.38 -9.01 13.28
CA ARG A 381 8.54 -9.87 13.06
C ARG A 381 9.79 -9.41 13.79
N GLY A 382 9.75 -8.26 14.47
CA GLY A 382 10.90 -7.64 15.12
C GLY A 382 11.81 -6.86 14.17
N SER A 383 11.44 -6.68 12.89
CA SER A 383 12.16 -5.75 12.00
C SER A 383 11.88 -4.31 12.44
N ARG A 384 12.92 -3.49 12.55
CA ARG A 384 12.82 -2.07 12.90
C ARG A 384 12.45 -1.26 11.65
N ARG A 385 11.44 -0.41 11.79
CA ARG A 385 10.93 0.53 10.78
C ARG A 385 10.98 1.95 11.34
N THR A 386 10.99 2.92 10.43
CA THR A 386 10.91 4.34 10.74
C THR A 386 9.70 4.88 10.01
N SER A 387 8.85 5.64 10.71
CA SER A 387 7.71 6.30 10.08
C SER A 387 8.14 7.37 9.09
N ASP A 388 7.17 7.87 8.32
CA ASP A 388 7.29 9.15 7.66
C ASP A 388 7.67 10.27 8.63
N MET A 389 8.30 11.31 8.06
CA MET A 389 8.71 12.49 8.81
C MET A 389 7.50 13.35 9.20
N LEU A 390 7.29 13.48 10.50
CA LEU A 390 6.24 14.31 11.10
C LEU A 390 6.81 15.71 11.37
N GLN A 391 6.18 16.74 10.80
CA GLN A 391 6.66 18.11 10.94
C GLN A 391 6.00 18.82 12.12
N ALA A 392 6.81 19.43 12.97
CA ALA A 392 6.38 20.27 14.10
C ALA A 392 6.95 21.68 13.94
N THR A 393 6.10 22.69 13.90
CA THR A 393 6.56 24.10 13.92
C THR A 393 6.49 24.63 15.34
N ALA A 394 7.59 25.21 15.81
CA ALA A 394 7.72 25.74 17.14
C ALA A 394 8.27 27.16 17.11
N ALA A 395 7.66 28.07 17.87
CA ALA A 395 8.16 29.44 17.99
C ALA A 395 9.35 29.50 18.95
N VAL A 396 10.47 30.06 18.49
CA VAL A 396 11.57 30.47 19.35
C VAL A 396 11.34 31.93 19.74
N ARG A 397 11.12 32.17 21.03
CA ARG A 397 10.90 33.52 21.56
C ARG A 397 12.22 34.28 21.66
N GLU A 398 12.14 35.60 21.72
CA GLU A 398 13.31 36.45 21.94
C GLU A 398 14.03 36.12 23.24
N GLN A 399 15.32 36.43 23.28
CA GLN A 399 16.12 36.35 24.51
C GLN A 399 15.45 37.21 25.59
N ARG A 400 15.45 36.70 26.82
CA ARG A 400 14.88 37.40 27.97
C ARG A 400 15.95 37.57 29.04
N ASP A 401 16.14 38.83 29.44
CA ASP A 401 17.03 39.16 30.55
C ASP A 401 16.59 38.46 31.83
N ARG A 402 17.53 37.88 32.57
CA ARG A 402 17.25 37.13 33.80
C ARG A 402 16.68 38.03 34.90
N PHE A 403 17.20 39.24 35.01
CA PHE A 403 16.78 40.22 36.00
C PHE A 403 16.28 41.50 35.32
N ILE A 404 15.25 42.11 35.91
CA ILE A 404 14.88 43.51 35.63
C ILE A 404 15.32 44.33 36.84
N ILE A 405 16.15 45.35 36.59
CA ILE A 405 16.73 46.22 37.62
C ILE A 405 16.14 47.62 37.50
N GLN A 406 15.56 48.14 38.58
CA GLN A 406 14.98 49.48 38.63
C GLN A 406 15.48 50.23 39.87
N ALA A 407 16.07 51.41 39.68
CA ALA A 407 16.43 52.28 40.78
C ALA A 407 15.16 52.95 41.35
N THR A 408 14.98 52.89 42.68
CA THR A 408 13.86 53.59 43.34
C THR A 408 14.22 55.04 43.63
N GLU A 409 15.49 55.30 43.93
CA GLU A 409 16.05 56.63 44.13
C GLU A 409 17.24 56.76 43.17
N GLU A 410 17.15 57.65 42.18
CA GLU A 410 18.23 57.82 41.19
C GLU A 410 19.23 58.90 41.58
N THR A 411 19.06 59.60 42.70
CA THR A 411 19.81 60.82 43.01
C THR A 411 20.79 60.64 44.15
N VAL A 412 22.04 61.02 43.93
CA VAL A 412 23.08 61.09 44.96
C VAL A 412 23.62 62.50 45.07
N THR A 413 23.83 62.98 46.29
CA THR A 413 24.40 64.32 46.50
C THR A 413 25.92 64.29 46.33
N ALA A 414 26.48 65.23 45.56
CA ALA A 414 27.92 65.39 45.39
C ALA A 414 28.61 65.64 46.75
N GLY A 415 29.66 64.88 47.05
CA GLY A 415 30.34 64.89 48.35
C GLY A 415 29.56 64.22 49.49
N GLY A 416 28.39 63.63 49.20
CA GLY A 416 27.53 62.94 50.17
C GLY A 416 27.50 61.42 49.98
N GLN A 417 26.85 60.76 50.93
CA GLN A 417 26.55 59.32 50.90
C GLN A 417 25.04 59.11 50.95
N THR A 418 24.52 58.15 50.21
CA THR A 418 23.09 57.83 50.10
C THR A 418 22.90 56.32 50.06
N GLU A 419 21.85 55.83 50.72
CA GLU A 419 21.42 54.43 50.61
C GLU A 419 20.65 54.23 49.30
N PHE A 420 21.34 53.82 48.25
CA PHE A 420 20.77 53.64 46.92
C PHE A 420 19.96 52.34 46.87
N LYS A 421 18.67 52.44 46.55
CA LYS A 421 17.73 51.31 46.54
C LYS A 421 17.49 50.80 45.13
N LEU A 422 17.78 49.52 44.91
CA LEU A 422 17.50 48.83 43.65
C LEU A 422 16.40 47.80 43.85
N GLN A 423 15.35 47.88 43.04
CA GLN A 423 14.39 46.81 42.87
C GLN A 423 14.93 45.81 41.85
N VAL A 424 15.06 44.56 42.28
CA VAL A 424 15.54 43.43 41.48
C VAL A 424 14.35 42.49 41.30
N THR A 425 13.97 42.26 40.04
CA THR A 425 12.88 41.33 39.70
C THR A 425 13.43 40.13 38.96
N ASN A 426 13.06 38.91 39.38
CA ASN A 426 13.34 37.70 38.62
C ASN A 426 12.40 37.63 37.41
N ASN A 427 12.94 37.90 36.22
CA ASN A 427 12.20 37.87 34.97
C ASN A 427 12.25 36.49 34.29
N GLY A 428 12.85 35.49 34.95
CA GLY A 428 12.84 34.10 34.53
C GLY A 428 11.57 33.34 34.92
N GLU A 429 11.42 32.10 34.42
CA GLU A 429 10.28 31.21 34.71
C GLU A 429 10.52 30.28 35.92
N GLN A 430 11.73 30.28 36.48
CA GLN A 430 12.13 29.43 37.60
C GLN A 430 12.48 30.28 38.83
N PRO A 431 12.23 29.80 40.05
CA PRO A 431 12.73 30.45 41.27
C PRO A 431 14.26 30.40 41.28
N LEU A 432 14.87 31.42 41.87
CA LEU A 432 16.31 31.53 42.02
C LEU A 432 16.66 31.49 43.50
N GLU A 433 17.78 30.88 43.83
CA GLU A 433 18.32 30.81 45.19
C GLU A 433 19.71 31.44 45.26
N SER A 434 20.12 31.84 46.46
CA SER A 434 21.49 32.32 46.75
C SER A 434 21.98 33.41 45.77
N ILE A 435 21.17 34.44 45.54
CA ILE A 435 21.49 35.48 44.56
C ILE A 435 22.40 36.51 45.23
N GLU A 436 23.64 36.61 44.75
CA GLU A 436 24.65 37.56 45.18
C GLU A 436 24.83 38.63 44.10
N ALA A 437 24.55 39.88 44.45
CA ALA A 437 24.73 41.03 43.59
C ALA A 437 26.10 41.66 43.87
N LYS A 438 26.84 42.00 42.81
CA LYS A 438 28.11 42.71 42.90
C LYS A 438 28.09 43.97 42.04
N ALA A 439 28.32 45.12 42.66
CA ALA A 439 28.35 46.41 42.00
C ALA A 439 29.79 46.82 41.64
N PHE A 440 29.98 47.28 40.42
CA PHE A 440 31.24 47.79 39.90
C PHE A 440 31.09 49.29 39.65
N LEU A 441 31.83 50.07 40.41
CA LEU A 441 31.78 51.53 40.40
C LEU A 441 33.12 52.12 39.99
N ASP A 442 33.07 53.14 39.14
CA ASP A 442 34.21 53.95 38.75
C ASP A 442 34.04 55.38 39.26
N ALA A 443 35.17 56.05 39.54
CA ALA A 443 35.18 57.45 39.93
C ALA A 443 34.36 58.30 38.93
N PRO A 444 33.52 59.24 39.41
CA PRO A 444 33.45 59.77 40.78
C PRO A 444 32.50 59.02 41.73
N LEU A 445 31.97 57.85 41.35
CA LEU A 445 31.13 57.03 42.22
C LEU A 445 31.98 56.05 43.02
N ALA A 446 31.65 55.86 44.30
CA ALA A 446 32.28 54.87 45.15
C ALA A 446 31.24 54.24 46.09
N SER A 447 31.51 53.03 46.57
CA SER A 447 30.68 52.36 47.57
C SER A 447 31.55 51.87 48.71
N SER A 448 31.01 51.92 49.94
CA SER A 448 31.62 51.27 51.09
C SER A 448 31.28 49.78 51.19
N ASN A 449 30.23 49.34 50.51
CA ASN A 449 29.84 47.94 50.36
C ASN A 449 29.19 47.74 48.98
N ASP A 450 29.87 47.02 48.11
CA ASP A 450 29.48 46.76 46.74
C ASP A 450 28.70 45.43 46.57
N GLU A 451 28.44 44.71 47.66
CA GLU A 451 27.79 43.40 47.64
C GLU A 451 26.43 43.40 48.35
N ALA A 452 25.48 42.66 47.80
CA ALA A 452 24.17 42.42 48.41
C ALA A 452 23.71 40.97 48.16
N PHE A 453 22.90 40.42 49.07
CA PHE A 453 22.44 39.04 49.01
C PHE A 453 20.91 38.95 49.09
N ILE A 454 20.33 38.12 48.22
CA ILE A 454 18.91 37.76 48.21
C ILE A 454 18.82 36.24 48.33
N ALA A 455 18.18 35.77 49.41
CA ALA A 455 18.14 34.34 49.73
C ALA A 455 17.39 33.52 48.66
N ALA A 456 16.24 34.02 48.21
CA ALA A 456 15.45 33.42 47.15
C ALA A 456 14.62 34.50 46.46
N LEU A 457 14.28 34.27 45.19
CA LEU A 457 13.40 35.13 44.41
C LEU A 457 12.56 34.28 43.45
N ASP A 458 11.26 34.18 43.70
CA ASP A 458 10.32 33.43 42.87
C ASP A 458 10.19 34.04 41.45
N SER A 459 9.65 33.29 40.50
CA SER A 459 9.40 33.78 39.14
C SER A 459 8.46 35.00 39.18
N GLY A 460 8.91 36.12 38.62
CA GLY A 460 8.19 37.40 38.61
C GLY A 460 8.22 38.16 39.94
N GLU A 461 8.86 37.63 40.99
CA GLU A 461 8.98 38.31 42.28
C GLU A 461 10.00 39.45 42.21
N THR A 462 9.69 40.54 42.90
CA THR A 462 10.54 41.72 43.05
C THR A 462 10.95 41.90 44.50
N THR A 463 12.24 42.10 44.73
CA THR A 463 12.78 42.47 46.05
C THR A 463 13.63 43.73 45.96
N THR A 464 13.84 44.42 47.07
CA THR A 464 14.68 45.63 47.12
C THR A 464 16.00 45.34 47.83
N ILE A 465 17.11 45.62 47.16
CA ILE A 465 18.44 45.65 47.76
C ILE A 465 18.88 47.10 47.99
N VAL A 466 19.66 47.32 49.04
CA VAL A 466 20.16 48.64 49.43
C VAL A 466 21.68 48.64 49.35
N MET A 467 22.25 49.62 48.65
CA MET A 467 23.70 49.77 48.52
C MET A 467 24.13 51.19 48.91
N PRO A 468 25.09 51.35 49.84
CA PRO A 468 25.60 52.66 50.23
C PRO A 468 26.47 53.27 49.13
N LEU A 469 25.96 54.29 48.45
CA LEU A 469 26.63 54.96 47.34
C LEU A 469 27.13 56.35 47.76
N SER A 470 28.37 56.68 47.43
CA SER A 470 28.93 58.03 47.56
C SER A 470 29.38 58.60 46.22
N ALA A 471 29.35 59.92 46.10
CA ALA A 471 29.84 60.65 44.95
C ALA A 471 30.91 61.66 45.36
N ASP A 472 32.01 61.75 44.62
CA ASP A 472 33.04 62.75 44.88
C ASP A 472 32.47 64.16 44.80
N SER A 473 33.03 65.09 45.58
CA SER A 473 32.62 66.51 45.55
C SER A 473 32.88 67.20 44.21
N GLY A 474 33.74 66.63 43.36
CA GLY A 474 34.01 67.08 42.00
C GLY A 474 33.11 66.47 40.92
N ALA A 475 32.13 65.65 41.30
CA ALA A 475 31.17 65.08 40.35
C ALA A 475 30.37 66.21 39.66
N LEU A 476 30.24 66.11 38.33
CA LEU A 476 29.61 67.17 37.54
C LEU A 476 28.09 67.18 37.78
N GLU A 477 27.56 68.36 38.08
CA GLU A 477 26.13 68.58 38.27
C GLU A 477 25.32 68.21 37.03
N SER A 478 24.12 67.65 37.24
CA SER A 478 23.20 67.25 36.16
C SER A 478 23.77 66.24 35.16
N LYS A 479 24.87 65.56 35.50
CA LYS A 479 25.41 64.44 34.74
C LYS A 479 24.96 63.12 35.37
N THR A 480 24.51 62.21 34.51
CA THR A 480 24.21 60.82 34.88
C THR A 480 25.47 59.98 34.76
N TYR A 481 25.84 59.29 35.83
CA TYR A 481 26.94 58.33 35.87
C TYR A 481 26.37 56.92 35.98
N PRO A 482 26.74 55.98 35.10
CA PRO A 482 26.34 54.60 35.26
C PRO A 482 27.27 53.89 36.25
N PHE A 483 26.74 52.97 37.05
CA PHE A 483 27.53 51.87 37.60
C PHE A 483 27.04 50.54 37.03
N ALA A 484 27.90 49.53 37.07
CA ALA A 484 27.59 48.19 36.60
C ALA A 484 27.19 47.29 37.77
N VAL A 485 26.25 46.37 37.57
CA VAL A 485 25.93 45.32 38.53
C VAL A 485 25.75 44.00 37.80
N ASP A 486 26.34 42.94 38.32
CA ASP A 486 26.01 41.57 37.91
C ASP A 486 25.53 40.75 39.12
N PHE A 487 25.00 39.58 38.83
CA PHE A 487 24.41 38.69 39.81
C PHE A 487 24.94 37.29 39.60
N GLN A 488 25.51 36.70 40.64
CA GLN A 488 25.71 35.27 40.74
C GLN A 488 24.48 34.65 41.41
N TYR A 489 23.96 33.54 40.92
CA TYR A 489 22.76 32.90 41.45
C TYR A 489 22.74 31.40 41.21
N ASP A 490 22.02 30.68 42.05
CA ASP A 490 21.82 29.23 41.92
C ASP A 490 20.46 28.93 41.28
N LEU A 491 20.47 27.98 40.35
CA LEU A 491 19.26 27.40 39.78
C LEU A 491 18.75 26.25 40.68
N PRO A 492 17.47 25.87 40.58
CA PRO A 492 16.92 24.72 41.30
C PRO A 492 17.63 23.38 40.98
N SER A 493 18.34 23.32 39.85
CA SER A 493 19.19 22.18 39.47
C SER A 493 20.47 22.06 40.32
N GLY A 494 20.81 23.08 41.12
CA GLY A 494 22.07 23.19 41.86
C GLY A 494 23.23 23.79 41.06
N GLU A 495 22.97 24.29 39.84
CA GLU A 495 23.97 24.96 39.00
C GLU A 495 24.06 26.46 39.34
N THR A 496 25.27 26.95 39.62
CA THR A 496 25.54 28.38 39.82
C THR A 496 25.82 29.08 38.49
N LYS A 497 25.15 30.19 38.21
CA LYS A 497 25.32 31.01 37.00
C LYS A 497 25.62 32.47 37.34
N ILE A 498 26.23 33.17 36.39
CA ILE A 498 26.48 34.62 36.46
C ILE A 498 25.64 35.28 35.37
N SER A 499 24.91 36.34 35.74
CA SER A 499 24.14 37.12 34.78
C SER A 499 25.03 37.94 33.87
N LYS A 500 24.45 38.51 32.80
CA LYS A 500 25.07 39.67 32.16
C LYS A 500 25.22 40.84 33.13
N THR A 501 26.06 41.80 32.77
CA THR A 501 26.19 43.06 33.50
C THR A 501 25.06 44.02 33.14
N TYR A 502 24.37 44.55 34.15
CA TYR A 502 23.35 45.59 34.04
C TYR A 502 23.97 46.95 34.35
N LYS A 503 23.58 48.00 33.61
CA LYS A 503 24.03 49.37 33.86
C LYS A 503 22.92 50.17 34.53
N VAL A 504 23.20 50.69 35.72
CA VAL A 504 22.24 51.47 36.51
C VAL A 504 22.63 52.96 36.46
N PRO A 505 21.73 53.86 36.03
CA PRO A 505 22.00 55.29 36.01
C PRO A 505 21.91 55.91 37.41
N VAL A 506 22.82 56.83 37.71
CA VAL A 506 22.84 57.65 38.93
C VAL A 506 22.97 59.12 38.56
N ASN A 507 22.03 59.94 39.01
CA ASN A 507 21.97 61.37 38.83
C ASN A 507 22.63 62.10 40.01
N ILE A 508 23.53 63.04 39.72
CA ILE A 508 24.21 63.82 40.77
C ILE A 508 23.48 65.14 41.01
N GLN A 509 23.15 65.41 42.28
CA GLN A 509 22.66 66.70 42.75
C GLN A 509 23.71 67.40 43.62
N GLN A 510 23.76 68.74 43.60
CA GLN A 510 24.59 69.47 44.56
C GLN A 510 23.87 69.61 45.90
N PRO A 511 24.60 69.72 47.02
CA PRO A 511 24.02 70.13 48.30
C PRO A 511 23.27 71.46 48.10
N ALA A 512 22.05 71.58 48.62
CA ALA A 512 21.37 72.86 48.62
C ALA A 512 22.20 73.87 49.43
N ASP A 513 22.64 74.95 48.79
CA ASP A 513 23.39 76.03 49.45
C ASP A 513 22.60 76.56 50.65
N GLN A 514 23.01 76.21 51.87
CA GLN A 514 22.71 77.00 53.07
C GLN A 514 23.63 78.22 53.07
N GLY A 515 23.28 79.22 52.27
CA GLY A 515 24.02 80.48 52.16
C GLY A 515 23.09 81.67 51.92
N GLY A 516 22.46 82.21 52.97
CA GLY A 516 21.80 83.52 52.90
C GLY A 516 20.85 83.84 54.05
N LEU A 517 21.37 84.41 55.15
CA LEU A 517 20.59 85.08 56.18
C LEU A 517 19.79 86.27 55.58
N SER A 518 18.51 86.07 55.29
CA SER A 518 17.59 87.18 54.99
C SER A 518 16.96 87.71 56.29
N LEU A 519 17.50 88.81 56.83
CA LEU A 519 16.80 89.65 57.81
C LEU A 519 16.06 90.77 57.04
N PRO A 520 14.72 90.85 57.06
CA PRO A 520 14.02 92.03 56.57
C PRO A 520 13.95 93.09 57.70
N LEU A 521 14.84 94.07 57.63
CA LEU A 521 14.67 95.36 58.32
C LEU A 521 13.88 96.32 57.41
N SER A 522 13.04 97.13 58.06
CA SER A 522 12.33 98.33 57.57
C SER A 522 10.92 98.17 56.98
N ALA A 523 9.93 98.45 57.83
CA ALA A 523 8.67 99.04 57.44
C ALA A 523 8.86 100.56 57.17
N PRO A 524 8.11 101.15 56.24
CA PRO A 524 7.79 102.58 56.30
C PRO A 524 6.30 102.81 56.53
N ILE A 525 6.05 103.62 57.55
CA ILE A 525 4.78 104.28 57.89
C ILE A 525 4.60 105.49 56.94
N ILE A 526 3.43 105.54 56.26
CA ILE A 526 2.65 106.72 55.79
C ILE A 526 3.35 107.64 54.76
N GLY A 527 2.77 108.12 53.66
CA GLY A 527 1.40 108.09 53.14
C GLY A 527 1.25 109.20 52.09
N GLY A 528 0.43 108.94 51.06
CA GLY A 528 -0.31 109.93 50.24
C GLY A 528 0.48 110.81 49.25
N SER A 529 0.14 110.70 47.95
CA SER A 529 -0.45 111.78 47.11
C SER A 529 -0.04 111.74 45.62
N ILE A 530 -1.05 111.71 44.74
CA ILE A 530 -1.16 112.41 43.43
C ILE A 530 -0.35 111.84 42.23
N LEU A 531 -0.95 111.24 41.19
CA LEU A 531 -1.70 111.76 39.99
C LEU A 531 -0.83 112.34 38.85
N ILE A 532 -1.24 112.03 37.60
CA ILE A 532 -0.84 112.51 36.23
C ILE A 532 -0.02 111.46 35.45
N ILE A 533 -0.55 110.69 34.48
CA ILE A 533 -1.14 110.93 33.13
C ILE A 533 -0.19 111.54 32.09
N ILE A 534 0.21 110.75 31.07
CA ILE A 534 0.34 111.09 29.62
C ILE A 534 0.21 109.74 28.86
N ILE A 535 -0.95 109.34 28.31
CA ILE A 535 -1.50 109.52 26.94
C ILE A 535 -0.50 109.37 25.77
N GLY A 536 -0.74 108.34 24.95
CA GLY A 536 -0.18 108.16 23.61
C GLY A 536 -0.95 107.06 22.86
N SER A 537 -2.10 107.44 22.32
CA SER A 537 -3.12 106.66 21.62
C SER A 537 -2.69 105.92 20.35
N ALA A 538 -3.36 104.80 20.05
CA ALA A 538 -3.68 104.39 18.68
C ALA A 538 -5.10 103.77 18.61
N VAL A 539 -5.91 104.40 17.78
CA VAL A 539 -7.34 104.22 17.48
C VAL A 539 -7.50 103.15 16.40
N TRP A 540 -8.48 102.24 16.48
CA TRP A 540 -9.69 102.05 15.61
C TRP A 540 -9.82 100.51 15.41
N TYR A 541 -10.95 99.79 15.31
CA TYR A 541 -12.37 100.10 15.09
C TYR A 541 -13.23 98.83 15.30
N ARG A 542 -14.56 99.07 15.24
CA ARG A 542 -15.68 98.17 14.85
C ARG A 542 -16.41 97.51 16.02
N ARG A 543 -17.50 98.11 16.54
CA ARG A 543 -18.90 98.21 16.06
C ARG A 543 -19.63 96.88 15.96
N GLY A 544 -20.65 96.76 16.82
CA GLY A 544 -21.72 95.77 16.89
C GLY A 544 -22.49 96.07 18.16
#